data_AF-A0A392U0G0-F1
#
_entry.id   AF-A0A392U0G0-F1
#
_cell.length_a   1.000
_cell.length_b   1.000
_cell.length_c   1.000
_cell.angle_alpha   90.00
_cell.angle_beta   90.00
_cell.angle_gamma   90.00
#
_symmetry.space_group_name_H-M   'P 1'
#
loop_
_entity.id
_entity.type
_entity.pdbx_description
1 polymer ?
#
loop_
_entity_poly.entity_id
_entity_poly.type
_entity_poly.pdbx_seq_one_letter_code
_entity_poly.pdbx_strand_id
1 'polypeptide(L)'
;GALADGDCRSLFEQWAFGEGESVQHPNLVKIGEEIVIKCSGVPLAIRTVGGLLSGTKEESYWMSVKNSDTWSMSHLPEKED
;
A
#
# COMPACT_ATOMS: atom_id res chain seq x y z
N GLY A 1 9.79 -1.26 16.41
CA GLY A 1 9.77 -2.43 15.52
C GLY A 1 9.30 -1.97 14.16
N ALA A 2 10.23 -1.87 13.21
CA ALA A 2 9.90 -1.83 11.80
C ALA A 2 10.12 -3.25 11.28
N LEU A 3 9.14 -3.82 10.58
CA LEU A 3 9.37 -5.04 9.81
C LEU A 3 10.45 -4.72 8.77
N ALA A 4 11.33 -5.67 8.46
CA ALA A 4 12.27 -5.50 7.37
C ALA A 4 11.48 -5.15 6.09
N ASP A 5 12.01 -4.23 5.30
CA ASP A 5 11.44 -3.77 4.03
C ASP A 5 10.99 -4.93 3.10
N GLY A 6 11.71 -6.05 3.12
CA GLY A 6 11.33 -7.29 2.43
C GLY A 6 10.02 -7.94 2.93
N ASP A 7 9.77 -7.96 4.24
CA ASP A 7 8.55 -8.54 4.82
C ASP A 7 7.30 -7.71 4.50
N CYS A 8 7.47 -6.40 4.38
CA CYS A 8 6.37 -5.47 4.09
C CYS A 8 5.73 -5.71 2.71
N ARG A 9 6.55 -6.01 1.70
CA ARG A 9 6.08 -6.32 0.35
C ARG A 9 5.28 -7.62 0.32
N SER A 10 5.83 -8.70 0.87
CA SER A 10 5.14 -10.00 0.86
C SER A 10 3.83 -9.97 1.64
N LEU A 11 3.78 -9.25 2.78
CA LEU A 11 2.54 -9.06 3.53
C LEU A 11 1.50 -8.25 2.74
N PHE A 12 1.95 -7.19 2.05
CA PHE A 12 1.07 -6.42 1.19
C PHE A 12 0.49 -7.27 0.06
N GLU A 13 1.33 -8.03 -0.64
CA GLU A 13 0.91 -8.88 -1.75
C GLU A 13 -0.09 -9.93 -1.29
N GLN A 14 0.16 -10.55 -0.13
CA GLN A 14 -0.77 -11.52 0.47
C GLN A 14 -2.12 -10.88 0.81
N TRP A 15 -2.14 -9.64 1.30
CA TRP A 15 -3.39 -8.97 1.64
C TRP A 15 -4.11 -8.40 0.43
N ALA A 16 -3.41 -7.87 -0.56
CA ALA A 16 -4.00 -7.20 -1.72
C ALA A 16 -4.40 -8.16 -2.85
N PHE A 17 -3.71 -9.29 -3.01
CA PHE A 17 -4.00 -10.26 -4.07
C PHE A 17 -4.49 -11.60 -3.54
N GLY A 18 -4.08 -11.99 -2.33
CA GLY A 18 -4.17 -13.38 -1.88
C GLY A 18 -2.94 -14.20 -2.29
N GLU A 19 -2.85 -15.41 -1.76
CA GLU A 19 -1.68 -16.27 -1.93
C GLU A 19 -1.49 -16.67 -3.41
N GLY A 20 -0.39 -16.21 -4.04
CA GLY A 20 0.00 -16.60 -5.40
C GLY A 20 -0.66 -15.84 -6.56
N GLU A 21 -1.69 -15.02 -6.32
CA GLU A 21 -2.38 -14.28 -7.40
C GLU A 21 -1.60 -13.05 -7.90
N SER A 22 -0.60 -12.57 -7.15
CA SER A 22 0.23 -11.42 -7.55
C SER A 22 0.97 -11.65 -8.88
N VAL A 23 1.32 -12.91 -9.19
CA VAL A 23 2.01 -13.32 -10.43
C VAL A 23 1.15 -13.04 -11.67
N GLN A 24 -0.18 -13.05 -11.53
CA GLN A 24 -1.10 -12.79 -12.64
C GLN A 24 -1.24 -11.29 -12.95
N HIS A 25 -0.79 -10.41 -12.06
CA HIS A 25 -0.96 -8.96 -12.17
C HIS A 25 0.36 -8.20 -11.96
N PRO A 26 1.37 -8.40 -12.83
CA PRO A 26 2.70 -7.81 -12.65
C PRO A 26 2.69 -6.28 -12.63
N ASN A 27 1.72 -5.62 -13.29
CA ASN A 27 1.58 -4.17 -13.24
C ASN A 27 1.08 -3.69 -11.87
N LEU A 28 0.09 -4.37 -11.30
CA LEU A 28 -0.45 -4.03 -9.98
C LEU A 28 0.59 -4.27 -8.89
N VAL A 29 1.41 -5.32 -9.02
CA VAL A 29 2.55 -5.56 -8.13
C VAL A 29 3.51 -4.37 -8.14
N LYS A 30 3.91 -3.87 -9.31
CA LYS A 30 4.78 -2.69 -9.41
C LYS A 30 4.16 -1.45 -8.74
N ILE A 31 2.87 -1.22 -8.95
CA ILE A 31 2.17 -0.09 -8.31
C ILE A 31 2.12 -0.28 -6.78
N GLY A 32 1.83 -1.51 -6.34
CA GLY A 32 1.81 -1.90 -4.93
C GLY A 32 3.13 -1.67 -4.23
N GLU A 33 4.26 -2.00 -4.87
CA GLU A 33 5.60 -1.72 -4.34
C GLU A 33 5.80 -0.22 -4.06
N GLU A 34 5.42 0.65 -4.98
CA GLU A 34 5.53 2.10 -4.77
C GLU A 34 4.64 2.59 -3.61
N ILE A 35 3.47 1.98 -3.41
CA ILE A 35 2.60 2.29 -2.27
C ILE A 35 3.24 1.82 -0.95
N VAL A 36 3.83 0.62 -0.92
CA VAL A 36 4.53 0.11 0.27
C VAL A 36 5.72 1.01 0.64
N ILE A 37 6.46 1.50 -0.36
CA ILE A 37 7.54 2.48 -0.16
C ILE A 37 7.00 3.78 0.45
N LYS A 38 5.87 4.29 -0.04
CA LYS A 38 5.19 5.47 0.53
C LYS A 38 4.72 5.25 1.98
N CYS A 39 4.36 4.02 2.35
CA CYS A 39 4.01 3.67 3.72
C CYS A 39 5.21 3.68 4.70
N SER A 40 6.43 3.89 4.22
CA SER A 40 7.67 3.94 5.03
C SER A 40 7.84 2.72 5.96
N GLY A 41 7.35 1.55 5.56
CA GLY A 41 7.44 0.32 6.36
C GLY A 41 6.54 0.28 7.60
N VAL A 42 5.52 1.17 7.69
CA VAL A 42 4.53 1.12 8.78
C VAL A 42 3.56 -0.05 8.54
N PRO A 43 3.58 -1.12 9.37
CA PRO A 43 2.81 -2.33 9.10
C PRO A 43 1.30 -2.08 9.06
N LEU A 44 0.82 -1.14 9.89
CA LEU A 44 -0.59 -0.79 9.97
C LEU A 44 -1.10 -0.07 8.71
N ALA A 45 -0.27 0.79 8.12
CA ALA A 45 -0.59 1.46 6.86
C ALA A 45 -0.66 0.43 5.74
N ILE A 46 0.38 -0.40 5.62
CA ILE A 46 0.45 -1.47 4.62
C ILE A 46 -0.76 -2.40 4.70
N ARG A 47 -1.20 -2.76 5.92
CA ARG A 47 -2.39 -3.59 6.12
C ARG A 47 -3.68 -2.95 5.63
N THR A 48 -3.85 -1.68 5.96
CA THR A 48 -5.03 -0.90 5.57
C THR A 48 -5.12 -0.82 4.04
N VAL A 49 -4.00 -0.51 3.38
CA VAL A 49 -3.94 -0.44 1.91
C VAL A 49 -4.13 -1.80 1.28
N GLY A 50 -3.44 -2.83 1.78
CA GLY A 50 -3.55 -4.19 1.26
C GLY A 50 -5.01 -4.66 1.29
N GLY A 51 -5.70 -4.47 2.41
CA GLY A 51 -7.13 -4.79 2.51
C GLY A 51 -8.05 -3.88 1.67
N LEU A 52 -7.71 -2.60 1.49
CA LEU A 52 -8.48 -1.71 0.62
C LEU A 52 -8.38 -2.14 -0.85
N LEU A 53 -7.17 -2.46 -1.30
CA LEU A 53 -6.89 -2.86 -2.67
C LEU A 53 -7.30 -4.31 -2.95
N SER A 54 -7.49 -5.15 -1.94
CA SER A 54 -7.99 -6.51 -2.13
C SER A 54 -9.40 -6.58 -2.73
N GLY A 55 -10.16 -5.50 -2.62
CA GLY A 55 -11.50 -5.39 -3.20
C GLY A 55 -11.53 -5.13 -4.71
N THR A 56 -10.42 -4.72 -5.33
CA THR A 56 -10.39 -4.40 -6.76
C THR A 56 -9.02 -4.62 -7.38
N LYS A 57 -9.00 -5.17 -8.60
CA LYS A 57 -7.78 -5.33 -9.40
C LYS A 57 -7.71 -4.32 -10.55
N GLU A 58 -8.40 -3.19 -10.41
CA GLU A 58 -8.37 -2.13 -11.42
C GLU A 58 -7.12 -1.26 -11.29
N GLU A 59 -6.29 -1.25 -12.32
CA GLU A 59 -5.03 -0.51 -12.34
C GLU A 59 -5.20 1.00 -12.09
N SER A 60 -6.26 1.60 -12.66
CA SER A 60 -6.60 3.01 -12.48
C SER A 60 -6.87 3.37 -11.00
N TYR A 61 -7.56 2.48 -10.28
CA TYR A 61 -7.81 2.66 -8.85
C TYR A 61 -6.52 2.56 -8.04
N TRP A 62 -5.67 1.57 -8.35
CA TRP A 62 -4.37 1.41 -7.71
C TRP A 62 -3.46 2.62 -7.95
N MET A 63 -3.42 3.15 -9.18
CA MET A 63 -2.70 4.39 -9.48
C MET A 63 -3.27 5.60 -8.73
N SER A 64 -4.59 5.67 -8.56
CA SER A 64 -5.23 6.74 -7.80
C SER A 64 -4.85 6.67 -6.32
N VAL A 65 -4.83 5.48 -5.73
CA VAL A 65 -4.34 5.26 -4.37
C VAL A 65 -2.87 5.65 -4.27
N LYS A 66 -2.01 5.20 -5.19
CA LYS A 66 -0.58 5.57 -5.20
C LYS A 66 -0.35 7.08 -5.27
N ASN A 67 -1.11 7.77 -6.11
CA ASN A 67 -1.00 9.22 -6.31
C ASN A 67 -1.80 10.04 -5.30
N SER A 68 -2.51 9.40 -4.36
CA SER A 68 -3.27 10.14 -3.35
C SER A 68 -2.35 10.98 -2.47
N ASP A 69 -2.74 12.22 -2.21
CA ASP A 69 -2.02 13.14 -1.31
C ASP A 69 -2.03 12.67 0.16
N THR A 70 -2.86 11.68 0.50
CA THR A 70 -2.95 11.12 1.86
C THR A 70 -1.67 10.46 2.37
N TRP A 71 -0.74 10.07 1.48
CA TRP A 71 0.58 9.55 1.86
C TRP A 71 1.51 10.64 2.41
N SER A 72 1.30 11.90 2.02
CA SER A 72 2.03 13.05 2.56
C SER A 72 1.38 13.43 3.89
N MET A 73 1.85 12.84 4.99
CA MET A 73 1.56 13.33 6.35
C MET A 73 2.24 14.69 6.63
N SER A 74 1.88 15.72 5.85
CA SER A 74 2.26 17.11 6.09
C SER A 74 1.12 17.93 6.69
N HIS A 75 -0.08 17.36 6.81
CA HIS A 75 -1.25 18.07 7.36
C HIS A 75 -1.85 17.27 8.51
N LEU A 76 -1.11 17.18 9.61
CA LEU A 76 -1.78 17.19 10.90
C LEU A 76 -2.36 18.61 11.07
N PRO A 77 -3.62 18.78 11.51
CA PRO A 77 -4.08 20.10 11.92
C PRO A 77 -3.13 20.57 13.02
N GLU A 78 -2.49 21.72 12.81
CA GLU A 78 -1.92 22.49 13.91
C GLU A 78 -3.02 22.56 14.97
N LYS A 79 -2.70 22.14 16.20
CA LYS A 79 -3.60 22.34 17.32
C LYS A 79 -3.99 23.82 17.33
N GLU A 80 -5.26 24.12 17.15
CA GLU A 80 -5.82 25.40 17.55
C GLU A 80 -5.85 25.40 19.09
N ASP A 81 -5.00 26.24 19.69
CA ASP A 81 -5.00 26.62 21.12
C ASP A 81 -6.01 27.75 21.36
#